data_AF-A0A534L722-F1
#
_entry.id   AF-A0A534L722-F1
#
_cell.length_a   1.000
_cell.length_b   1.000
_cell.length_c   1.000
_cell.angle_alpha   90.00
_cell.angle_beta   90.00
_cell.angle_gamma   90.00
#
_symmetry.space_group_name_H-M   'P 1'
#
loop_
_entity.id
_entity.type
_entity.pdbx_description
1 polymer ?
#
loop_
_entity_poly.entity_id
_entity_poly.type
_entity_poly.pdbx_seq_one_letter_code
_entity_poly.pdbx_strand_id
1 'polypeptide(L)' 'MNDAESSRAPPPHSLHILSEYILHMSVTCLGDQDVTPLYEEYIQDSRLADAEKAELTAIYRSLHSVPSIVVPG' A
#
# COMPACT_ATOMS: atom_id res chain seq x y z
N MET A 1 -31.54 -26.42 5.81
CA MET A 1 -30.27 -26.22 5.10
C MET A 1 -29.79 -24.81 5.42
N ASN A 2 -28.64 -24.67 6.08
CA ASN A 2 -28.04 -23.37 6.38
C ASN A 2 -26.90 -23.13 5.38
N ASP A 3 -27.23 -22.49 4.26
CA ASP A 3 -26.27 -21.97 3.31
C ASP A 3 -25.91 -20.53 3.71
N ALA A 4 -25.17 -20.40 4.81
CA ALA A 4 -24.47 -19.17 5.14
C ALA A 4 -23.09 -19.27 4.48
N GLU A 5 -23.06 -18.97 3.19
CA GLU A 5 -21.83 -18.82 2.43
C GLU A 5 -20.96 -17.77 3.14
N SER A 6 -19.88 -18.27 3.73
CA SER A 6 -18.97 -17.55 4.59
C SER A 6 -18.22 -16.49 3.78
N SER A 7 -18.85 -15.33 3.58
CA SER A 7 -18.16 -14.07 3.27
C SER A 7 -17.34 -13.69 4.50
N ARG A 8 -16.19 -14.35 4.67
CA ARG A 8 -15.25 -14.07 5.75
C ARG A 8 -14.52 -12.81 5.33
N ALA A 9 -15.13 -11.66 5.62
CA ALA A 9 -14.48 -10.37 5.47
C ALA A 9 -13.08 -10.46 6.12
N PRO A 10 -12.01 -9.98 5.45
CA PRO A 10 -10.69 -10.00 6.04
C PRO A 10 -10.75 -9.29 7.41
N PRO A 11 -9.99 -9.77 8.41
CA PRO A 11 -10.01 -9.18 9.74
C PRO A 11 -9.73 -7.67 9.60
N PRO A 12 -10.51 -6.81 10.28
CA PRO A 12 -10.49 -5.35 10.07
C PRO A 12 -9.12 -4.70 10.32
N HIS A 13 -8.21 -5.42 10.96
CA HIS A 13 -6.86 -4.98 11.23
C HIS A 13 -5.97 -4.93 9.97
N SER A 14 -6.11 -5.84 9.01
CA SER A 14 -5.22 -5.88 7.84
C SER A 14 -5.49 -4.75 6.84
N LEU A 15 -6.76 -4.38 6.63
CA LEU A 15 -7.14 -3.22 5.81
C LEU A 15 -6.68 -1.89 6.43
N HIS A 16 -6.66 -1.80 7.76
CA HIS A 16 -6.17 -0.63 8.46
C HIS A 16 -4.66 -0.45 8.24
N ILE A 17 -3.89 -1.53 8.38
CA ILE A 17 -2.42 -1.51 8.23
C ILE A 17 -2.01 -1.13 6.80
N LEU A 18 -2.64 -1.72 5.77
CA LEU A 18 -2.33 -1.37 4.38
C LEU A 18 -2.60 0.12 4.10
N SER A 19 -3.72 0.64 4.60
CA SER A 19 -4.09 2.06 4.43
C SER A 19 -3.05 2.98 5.09
N GLU A 20 -2.56 2.62 6.28
CA GLU A 20 -1.50 3.36 6.98
C GLU A 20 -0.19 3.36 6.18
N TYR A 21 0.20 2.22 5.60
CA TYR A 21 1.40 2.10 4.76
C TYR A 21 1.32 2.93 3.49
N ILE A 22 0.19 2.86 2.78
CA ILE A 22 -0.06 3.66 1.59
C ILE A 22 0.00 5.15 1.93
N LEU A 23 -0.62 5.57 3.02
CA LEU A 23 -0.62 6.97 3.44
C LEU A 23 0.81 7.44 3.77
N HIS A 24 1.58 6.66 4.52
CA HIS A 24 2.95 7.03 4.89
C HIS A 24 3.86 7.11 3.66
N MET A 25 3.79 6.14 2.74
CA MET A 25 4.54 6.22 1.48
C MET A 25 4.12 7.42 0.64
N SER A 26 2.83 7.71 0.54
CA SER A 26 2.34 8.85 -0.25
C SER A 26 2.82 10.18 0.32
N VAL A 27 2.76 10.39 1.64
CA VAL A 27 3.25 11.61 2.29
C VAL A 27 4.76 11.75 2.15
N THR A 28 5.51 10.65 2.27
CA THR A 28 6.97 10.65 2.08
C THR A 28 7.34 11.00 0.63
N CYS A 29 6.63 10.42 -0.34
CA CYS A 29 6.79 10.75 -1.75
C CYS A 29 6.51 12.24 -2.04
N LEU A 30 5.49 12.82 -1.42
CA LEU A 30 5.17 14.25 -1.55
C LEU A 30 6.26 15.17 -0.97
N GLY A 31 7.08 14.66 -0.06
CA GLY A 31 8.26 15.37 0.46
C GLY A 31 9.51 15.23 -0.41
N ASP A 32 9.39 14.72 -1.64
CA ASP A 32 10.50 14.36 -2.54
C ASP A 32 11.51 13.40 -1.91
N GLN A 33 11.06 12.57 -0.95
CA GLN A 33 11.87 11.56 -0.29
C GLN A 33 11.70 10.20 -0.96
N ASP A 34 12.77 9.40 -0.94
CA ASP A 34 12.73 8.04 -1.46
C ASP A 34 11.84 7.14 -0.59
N VAL A 35 10.83 6.55 -1.22
CA VAL A 35 9.86 5.65 -0.58
C VAL A 35 10.29 4.19 -0.62
N THR A 36 11.36 3.86 -1.34
CA THR A 36 11.89 2.48 -1.48
C THR A 36 12.16 1.82 -0.12
N PRO A 37 12.81 2.47 0.86
CA PRO A 37 13.07 1.84 2.16
C PRO A 37 11.78 1.50 2.91
N LEU A 38 10.75 2.34 2.81
CA LEU A 38 9.45 2.11 3.43
C LEU A 38 8.75 0.92 2.79
N TYR A 39 8.77 0.84 1.45
CA TYR A 39 8.21 -0.28 0.73
C TYR A 39 8.88 -1.61 1.12
N GLU A 40 10.22 -1.63 1.19
CA GLU A 40 10.98 -2.82 1.58
C GLU A 40 10.66 -3.28 3.00
N GLU A 41 10.40 -2.35 3.93
CA GLU A 41 9.95 -2.68 5.28
C GLU A 41 8.52 -3.27 5.28
N TYR A 42 7.59 -2.61 4.58
CA TYR A 42 6.17 -2.96 4.62
C TYR A 42 5.85 -4.27 3.88
N ILE A 43 6.55 -4.58 2.78
CA ILE A 43 6.30 -5.82 2.02
C ILE A 43 6.67 -7.07 2.83
N GLN A 44 7.57 -6.92 3.82
CA GLN A 44 7.99 -7.99 4.72
C GLN A 44 7.03 -8.17 5.90
N ASP A 45 6.03 -7.30 6.10
CA ASP A 45 5.08 -7.46 7.19
C ASP A 45 4.22 -8.73 6.98
N SER A 46 4.33 -9.64 7.93
CA SER A 46 3.56 -10.90 8.01
C SER A 46 2.06 -10.71 8.20
N ARG A 47 1.61 -9.53 8.61
CA ARG A 47 0.19 -9.19 8.82
C ARG A 47 -0.55 -8.85 7.52
N LEU A 48 0.18 -8.55 6.45
CA LEU A 48 -0.38 -8.35 5.11
C LEU A 48 -0.53 -9.70 4.41
N ALA A 49 -1.70 -9.98 3.87
CA ALA A 49 -1.85 -11.13 2.97
C ALA A 49 -1.34 -10.78 1.57
N ASP A 50 -1.30 -11.78 0.69
CA ASP A 50 -0.74 -11.62 -0.66
C ASP A 50 -1.49 -10.56 -1.49
N ALA A 51 -2.79 -10.39 -1.24
CA ALA A 51 -3.59 -9.35 -1.89
C ALA A 51 -3.15 -7.95 -1.47
N GLU A 52 -3.00 -7.69 -0.17
CA GLU A 52 -2.51 -6.40 0.32
C GLU A 52 -1.08 -6.12 -0.13
N LYS A 53 -0.21 -7.15 -0.17
CA LYS A 53 1.15 -7.02 -0.69
C LYS A 53 1.18 -6.66 -2.18
N ALA A 54 0.29 -7.25 -2.97
CA ALA A 54 0.14 -6.91 -4.38
C ALA A 54 -0.34 -5.46 -4.56
N GLU A 55 -1.31 -5.02 -3.76
CA GLU A 55 -1.75 -3.61 -3.77
C GLU A 55 -0.64 -2.65 -3.37
N LEU A 56 0.09 -2.93 -2.29
CA LEU A 56 1.22 -2.13 -1.84
C LEU A 56 2.30 -2.01 -2.94
N THR A 57 2.59 -3.10 -3.65
CA THR A 57 3.53 -3.11 -4.78
C THR A 57 3.02 -2.26 -5.95
N ALA A 58 1.71 -2.31 -6.24
CA ALA A 58 1.12 -1.49 -7.28
C ALA A 58 1.23 0.01 -6.95
N ILE A 59 0.91 0.39 -5.71
CA ILE A 59 1.03 1.78 -5.22
C ILE A 59 2.48 2.26 -5.27
N TYR A 60 3.43 1.46 -4.76
CA TYR A 60 4.86 1.76 -4.85
C TYR A 60 5.28 2.12 -6.29
N ARG A 61 4.92 1.26 -7.26
CA ARG A 61 5.22 1.51 -8.68
C ARG A 61 4.53 2.76 -9.21
N SER A 62 3.30 3.03 -8.79
CA SER A 62 2.58 4.25 -9.18
C SER A 62 3.27 5.51 -8.65
N LEU A 63 3.75 5.51 -7.41
CA LEU A 63 4.48 6.63 -6.80
C LEU A 63 5.80 6.92 -7.54
N HIS A 64 6.54 5.88 -7.94
CA HIS A 64 7.76 6.03 -8.74
C HIS A 64 7.50 6.39 -10.21
N SER A 65 6.30 6.13 -10.71
CA SER A 65 5.92 6.41 -12.09
C SER A 65 5.28 7.79 -12.26
N VAL A 66 5.07 8.57 -11.18
CA VAL A 66 4.57 9.95 -11.30
C VAL A 66 5.65 10.75 -12.04
N PRO A 67 5.36 11.25 -13.26
CA PRO A 67 6.30 12.15 -13.92
C PRO A 67 6.41 13.38 -13.03
N SER A 68 7.63 13.65 -12.56
CA SER A 68 7.96 14.92 -11.92
C SER A 68 7.38 16.01 -12.82
N ILE A 69 6.33 16.70 -12.36
CA ILE A 69 5.71 17.78 -13.13
C ILE A 69 6.79 18.85 -13.21
N VAL A 70 7.57 18.81 -14.29
CA VAL A 70 8.51 19.86 -14.64
C VAL A 70 7.63 21.08 -14.91
N VAL A 71 7.47 21.95 -13.92
CA VAL A 71 6.86 23.26 -14.13
C VAL A 71 7.86 24.02 -15.00
N PRO A 72 7.55 24.30 -16.29
CA PRO A 72 8.40 25.17 -17.09
C PRO A 72 8.20 26.59 -16.55
N GLY A 73 9.27 27.18 -16.02
CA GLY A 73 9.35 28.60 -15.71
C GLY A 73 9.44 29.47 -16.96
#